data_AF-A0A076PIW4-F1
#
_entry.id   AF-A0A076PIW4-F1
#
_cell.length_a   1.000
_cell.length_b   1.000
_cell.length_c   1.000
_cell.angle_alpha   90.00
_cell.angle_beta   90.00
_cell.angle_gamma   90.00
#
_symmetry.space_group_name_H-M   'P 1'
#
loop_
_entity.id
_entity.type
_entity.pdbx_description
1 polymer ?
#
loop_
_entity_poly.entity_id
_entity_poly.type
_entity_poly.pdbx_seq_one_letter_code
_entity_poly.pdbx_strand_id
1 'polypeptide(L)'
;MARIEHIKRRLDNWALWKARLNSTGLGFHSVNVLAVDVWSRNSYNGSMIPHIDQEGEETDQAVEALKPGKIHLYQTLHAYYLQDLGVQLIARSTGKSPSTIHAHFDQADHFIAGWLQEQARMREEKEALARGREYMAKQGSLTP
;
A
#
# COMPACT_ATOMS: atom_id res chain seq x y z
N MET A 1 -2.97 1.29 21.67
CA MET A 1 -2.82 1.91 20.34
C MET A 1 -3.34 0.90 19.33
N ALA A 2 -4.60 1.06 18.91
CA ALA A 2 -5.26 0.11 18.02
C ALA A 2 -4.82 0.43 16.60
N ARG A 3 -3.83 -0.31 16.09
CA ARG A 3 -3.45 -0.21 14.68
C ARG A 3 -4.66 -0.53 13.83
N ILE A 4 -4.78 0.16 12.72
CA ILE A 4 -5.87 -0.06 11.79
C ILE A 4 -5.63 -1.42 11.09
N GLU A 5 -6.33 -2.48 11.53
CA GLU A 5 -6.04 -3.86 11.07
C GLU A 5 -6.14 -4.03 9.56
N HIS A 6 -7.05 -3.32 8.90
CA HIS A 6 -7.18 -3.36 7.45
C HIS A 6 -5.99 -2.71 6.73
N ILE A 7 -5.38 -1.66 7.31
CA ILE A 7 -4.17 -1.03 6.76
C ILE A 7 -2.96 -1.92 7.00
N LYS A 8 -2.87 -2.58 8.16
CA LYS A 8 -1.86 -3.61 8.40
C LYS A 8 -1.91 -4.69 7.32
N ARG A 9 -3.10 -5.25 7.06
CA ARG A 9 -3.27 -6.29 6.02
C ARG A 9 -2.88 -5.79 4.62
N ARG A 10 -3.20 -4.54 4.29
CA ARG A 10 -2.78 -3.92 3.03
C ARG A 10 -1.27 -3.72 2.94
N LEU A 11 -0.63 -3.30 4.03
CA LEU A 11 0.82 -3.15 4.09
C LEU A 11 1.55 -4.49 4.00
N ASP A 12 1.01 -5.55 4.63
CA ASP A 12 1.49 -6.92 4.47
C ASP A 12 1.39 -7.35 2.99
N ASN A 13 0.24 -7.12 2.34
CA ASN A 13 0.07 -7.40 0.91
C ASN A 13 1.02 -6.60 0.02
N TRP A 14 1.24 -5.33 0.34
CA TRP A 14 2.18 -4.46 -0.38
C TRP A 14 3.64 -4.94 -0.24
N ALA A 15 4.04 -5.37 0.95
CA ALA A 15 5.37 -5.92 1.20
C ALA A 15 5.61 -7.18 0.35
N LEU A 16 4.60 -8.05 0.27
CA LEU A 16 4.61 -9.24 -0.60
C LEU A 16 4.69 -8.86 -2.08
N TRP A 17 3.88 -7.88 -2.51
CA TRP A 17 3.89 -7.38 -3.88
C TRP A 17 5.27 -6.81 -4.27
N LYS A 18 5.89 -6.01 -3.40
CA LYS A 18 7.21 -5.40 -3.64
C LYS A 18 8.34 -6.44 -3.61
N ALA A 19 8.26 -7.44 -2.73
CA ALA A 19 9.16 -8.59 -2.76
C ALA A 19 9.03 -9.38 -4.07
N ARG A 20 7.81 -9.54 -4.61
CA ARG A 20 7.56 -10.18 -5.91
C ARG A 20 8.09 -9.35 -7.08
N LEU A 21 7.88 -8.04 -7.08
CA LEU A 21 8.41 -7.12 -8.10
C LEU A 21 9.94 -7.22 -8.16
N ASN A 22 10.60 -7.23 -6.99
CA ASN A 22 12.05 -7.44 -6.90
C ASN A 22 12.47 -8.85 -7.36
N SER A 23 11.67 -9.89 -7.10
CA SER A 23 11.97 -11.26 -7.56
C SER A 23 11.81 -11.47 -9.08
N THR A 24 11.06 -10.59 -9.75
CA THR A 24 10.84 -10.63 -11.20
C THR A 24 11.92 -9.81 -11.94
N GLY A 25 12.69 -9.00 -11.21
CA GLY A 25 13.91 -8.35 -11.68
C GLY A 25 15.11 -9.29 -11.57
N LEU A 26 15.83 -9.47 -12.68
CA LEU A 26 17.08 -10.23 -12.77
C LEU A 26 18.10 -9.81 -11.68
N GLY A 27 18.20 -10.56 -10.58
CA GLY A 27 19.37 -10.47 -9.69
C GLY A 27 19.11 -10.70 -8.20
N PHE A 28 19.49 -11.89 -7.74
CA PHE A 28 19.88 -12.31 -6.38
C PHE A 28 18.96 -12.01 -5.17
N HIS A 29 18.65 -13.11 -4.49
CA HIS A 29 17.65 -13.29 -3.44
C HIS A 29 17.98 -12.65 -2.09
N SER A 30 16.96 -12.03 -1.49
CA SER A 30 16.70 -12.10 -0.04
C SER A 30 15.20 -12.32 0.18
N VAL A 31 14.70 -13.46 -0.30
CA VAL A 31 13.27 -13.77 -0.21
C VAL A 31 12.97 -14.34 1.17
N ASN A 32 12.04 -13.71 1.87
CA ASN A 32 11.51 -14.20 3.13
C ASN A 32 10.69 -15.48 2.85
N VAL A 33 11.21 -16.66 3.18
CA VAL A 33 10.62 -17.98 2.82
C VAL A 33 9.17 -18.12 3.33
N LEU A 34 8.83 -17.43 4.42
CA LEU A 34 7.49 -17.46 5.02
C LEU A 34 6.44 -16.67 4.20
N ALA A 35 6.87 -15.73 3.36
CA ALA A 35 5.99 -14.96 2.46
C ALA A 35 5.48 -15.81 1.29
N VAL A 36 6.26 -16.81 0.86
CA VAL A 36 5.93 -17.69 -0.27
C VAL A 36 4.82 -18.69 0.09
N ASP A 37 4.77 -19.13 1.33
CA ASP A 37 3.85 -20.20 1.77
C ASP A 37 2.40 -19.70 1.95
N VAL A 38 2.21 -18.44 2.38
CA VAL A 38 0.87 -17.83 2.54
C VAL A 38 0.14 -17.71 1.20
N TRP A 39 0.85 -17.47 0.10
CA TRP A 39 0.25 -17.36 -1.24
C TRP A 39 -0.05 -18.72 -1.87
N SER A 40 0.71 -19.78 -1.54
CA SER A 40 0.39 -21.12 -2.04
C SER A 40 -0.99 -21.61 -1.59
N ARG A 41 -1.55 -21.03 -0.51
CA ARG A 41 -2.92 -21.31 -0.04
C ARG A 41 -4.02 -20.45 -0.68
N ASN A 42 -3.69 -19.32 -1.30
CA ASN A 42 -4.67 -18.39 -1.89
C ASN A 42 -4.52 -18.21 -3.41
N SER A 43 -3.56 -18.92 -4.02
CA SER A 43 -3.36 -19.00 -5.47
C SER A 43 -4.18 -20.15 -6.04
N TYR A 44 -5.28 -19.84 -6.74
CA TYR A 44 -5.84 -20.78 -7.69
C TYR A 44 -4.87 -20.88 -8.88
N ASN A 45 -4.15 -22.01 -8.96
CA ASN A 45 -3.46 -22.45 -10.18
C ASN A 45 -2.41 -21.49 -10.77
N GLY A 46 -1.74 -20.68 -9.95
CA GLY A 46 -0.71 -19.75 -10.43
C GLY A 46 -1.25 -18.58 -11.25
N SER A 47 -2.58 -18.41 -11.29
CA SER A 47 -3.20 -17.26 -11.94
C SER A 47 -3.23 -16.08 -10.98
N MET A 48 -2.70 -14.95 -11.45
CA MET A 48 -2.64 -13.68 -10.73
C MET A 48 -4.04 -13.26 -10.27
N ILE A 49 -4.19 -12.87 -9.00
CA ILE A 49 -5.39 -12.18 -8.53
C ILE A 49 -5.21 -10.70 -8.92
N PRO A 50 -5.90 -10.19 -9.96
CA PRO A 50 -5.63 -8.86 -10.52
C PRO A 50 -5.85 -7.73 -9.51
N HIS A 51 -6.71 -7.96 -8.52
CA HIS A 51 -6.97 -7.02 -7.44
C HIS A 51 -5.76 -6.77 -6.53
N ILE A 52 -4.86 -7.74 -6.36
CA ILE A 52 -3.69 -7.58 -5.46
C ILE A 52 -2.64 -6.68 -6.10
N ASP A 53 -2.44 -6.76 -7.43
CA ASP A 53 -1.50 -5.90 -8.14
C ASP A 53 -1.97 -4.44 -8.13
N GLN A 54 -3.25 -4.18 -8.36
CA GLN A 54 -3.81 -2.83 -8.30
C GLN A 54 -3.77 -2.24 -6.88
N GLU A 55 -4.14 -3.01 -5.86
CA GLU A 55 -4.04 -2.56 -4.46
C GLU A 55 -2.60 -2.34 -4.02
N GLY A 56 -1.67 -3.17 -4.50
CA GLY A 56 -0.24 -3.05 -4.25
C GLY A 56 0.34 -1.75 -4.82
N GLU A 57 0.03 -1.44 -6.07
CA GLU A 57 0.46 -0.20 -6.72
C GLU A 57 -0.14 1.05 -6.07
N GLU A 58 -1.44 1.03 -5.75
CA GLU A 58 -2.09 2.14 -5.02
C GLU A 58 -1.46 2.38 -3.65
N THR A 59 -1.16 1.30 -2.92
CA THR A 59 -0.50 1.38 -1.61
C THR A 59 0.95 1.88 -1.77
N ASP A 60 1.64 1.50 -2.84
CA ASP A 60 2.98 1.98 -3.12
C ASP A 60 3.00 3.49 -3.36
N GLN A 61 2.07 4.01 -4.15
CA GLN A 61 1.91 5.46 -4.35
C GLN A 61 1.60 6.19 -3.04
N ALA A 62 0.76 5.59 -2.18
CA ALA A 62 0.50 6.14 -0.85
C ALA A 62 1.78 6.20 0.00
N VAL A 63 2.59 5.13 -0.01
CA VAL A 63 3.85 5.04 0.74
C VAL A 63 4.91 6.00 0.18
N GLU A 64 5.02 6.13 -1.13
CA GLU A 64 5.89 7.10 -1.81
C GLU A 64 5.47 8.54 -1.49
N ALA A 65 4.18 8.82 -1.37
CA ALA A 65 3.66 10.13 -0.95
C ALA A 65 4.06 10.52 0.49
N LEU A 66 4.51 9.58 1.34
CA LEU A 66 5.11 9.92 2.63
C LEU A 66 6.53 10.52 2.49
N LYS A 67 7.29 10.20 1.44
CA LYS A 67 8.69 10.63 1.29
C LYS A 67 8.90 12.15 1.39
N PRO A 68 8.15 13.03 0.70
CA PRO A 68 8.43 14.46 0.72
C PRO A 68 8.21 15.13 2.09
N GLY A 69 7.37 14.55 2.97
CA GLY A 69 7.04 15.16 4.26
C GLY A 69 7.52 14.38 5.50
N LYS A 70 7.65 13.05 5.40
CA LYS A 70 7.83 12.15 6.55
C LYS A 70 8.74 10.97 6.22
N ILE A 71 9.97 11.25 5.77
CA ILE A 71 11.00 10.24 5.42
C ILE A 71 11.22 9.21 6.54
N HIS A 72 11.23 9.66 7.80
CA HIS A 72 11.47 8.79 8.95
C HIS A 72 10.37 7.71 9.12
N LEU A 73 9.11 8.03 8.74
CA LEU A 73 8.01 7.05 8.74
C LEU A 73 8.22 6.02 7.62
N TYR A 74 8.56 6.50 6.42
CA TYR A 74 8.87 5.65 5.27
C TYR A 74 10.02 4.67 5.60
N GLN A 75 11.11 5.15 6.20
CA GLN A 75 12.23 4.30 6.59
C GLN A 75 11.84 3.25 7.62
N THR A 76 10.96 3.60 8.56
CA THR A 76 10.47 2.67 9.58
C THR A 76 9.61 1.57 8.96
N LEU A 77 8.70 1.92 8.04
CA LEU A 77 7.90 0.96 7.26
C LEU A 77 8.79 0.05 6.43
N HIS A 78 9.77 0.62 5.74
CA HIS A 78 10.70 -0.12 4.89
C HIS A 78 11.55 -1.10 5.69
N ALA A 79 12.10 -0.68 6.83
CA ALA A 79 12.88 -1.55 7.71
C ALA A 79 12.04 -2.70 8.28
N TYR A 80 10.78 -2.44 8.63
CA TYR A 80 9.91 -3.46 9.20
C TYR A 80 9.39 -4.45 8.16
N TYR A 81 8.81 -3.96 7.06
CA TYR A 81 8.10 -4.81 6.10
C TYR A 81 9.01 -5.39 5.00
N LEU A 82 10.07 -4.69 4.58
CA LEU A 82 10.95 -5.17 3.50
C LEU A 82 12.22 -5.85 4.01
N GLN A 83 12.73 -5.43 5.17
CA GLN A 83 13.94 -6.01 5.75
C GLN A 83 13.63 -6.99 6.89
N ASP A 84 12.36 -7.12 7.30
CA ASP A 84 11.91 -7.99 8.40
C ASP A 84 12.59 -7.67 9.74
N LEU A 85 13.07 -6.44 9.94
CA LEU A 85 13.67 -6.05 11.21
C LEU A 85 12.59 -5.92 12.28
N GLY A 86 12.78 -6.63 13.38
CA GLY A 86 11.95 -6.47 14.58
C GLY A 86 12.00 -5.03 15.11
N VAL A 87 10.89 -4.58 15.70
CA VAL A 87 10.72 -3.21 16.25
C VAL A 87 11.85 -2.81 17.21
N GLN A 88 12.36 -3.77 17.99
CA GLN A 88 13.50 -3.60 18.90
C GLN A 88 14.79 -3.21 18.16
N LEU A 89 15.05 -3.84 17.00
CA LEU A 89 16.24 -3.57 16.19
C LEU A 89 16.15 -2.23 15.49
N ILE A 90 14.96 -1.87 14.98
CA ILE A 90 14.70 -0.55 14.38
C ILE A 90 14.86 0.55 15.43
N ALA A 91 14.29 0.35 16.62
CA ALA A 91 14.45 1.24 17.76
C ALA A 91 15.94 1.46 18.09
N ARG A 92 16.72 0.37 18.15
CA ARG A 92 18.17 0.41 18.39
C ARG A 92 18.95 1.10 17.27
N SER A 93 18.64 0.83 16.00
CA SER A 93 19.36 1.43 14.87
C SER A 93 19.07 2.92 14.73
N THR A 94 17.86 3.34 15.11
CA THR A 94 17.40 4.74 15.00
C THR A 94 17.66 5.52 16.29
N GLY A 95 18.12 4.87 17.36
CA GLY A 95 18.32 5.47 18.68
C GLY A 95 17.02 5.93 19.36
N LYS A 96 15.87 5.33 19.03
CA LYS A 96 14.55 5.71 19.52
C LYS A 96 13.96 4.64 20.44
N SER A 97 13.01 5.02 21.29
CA SER A 97 12.26 4.05 22.10
C SER A 97 11.32 3.19 21.23
N PRO A 98 11.12 1.91 21.56
CA PRO A 98 10.12 1.06 20.90
C PRO A 98 8.73 1.70 20.87
N SER A 99 8.34 2.41 21.94
CA SER A 99 7.06 3.13 22.01
C SER A 99 6.96 4.22 20.95
N THR A 100 8.06 4.92 20.66
CA THR A 100 8.11 5.91 19.60
C THR A 100 7.97 5.25 18.23
N ILE A 101 8.59 4.10 18.00
CA ILE A 101 8.44 3.34 16.75
C ILE A 101 6.99 2.90 16.54
N HIS A 102 6.30 2.44 17.59
CA HIS A 102 4.87 2.15 17.52
C HIS A 102 4.03 3.40 17.17
N ALA A 103 4.38 4.57 17.70
CA ALA A 103 3.72 5.83 17.33
C ALA A 103 3.98 6.23 15.87
N HIS A 104 5.18 5.95 15.32
CA HIS A 104 5.44 6.16 13.90
C HIS A 104 4.55 5.26 13.02
N PHE A 105 4.34 3.99 13.41
CA PHE A 105 3.42 3.12 12.69
C PHE A 105 1.98 3.63 12.74
N ASP A 106 1.53 4.12 13.89
CA ASP A 106 0.20 4.70 14.05
C ASP A 106 0.01 5.93 13.15
N GLN A 107 0.99 6.83 13.11
CA GLN A 107 0.99 8.00 12.22
C GLN A 107 1.00 7.62 10.73
N ALA A 108 1.75 6.57 10.38
CA ALA A 108 1.76 6.05 9.02
C ALA A 108 0.40 5.44 8.64
N ASP A 109 -0.19 4.63 9.52
CA ASP A 109 -1.49 3.99 9.29
C ASP A 109 -2.57 5.06 9.05
N HIS A 110 -2.59 6.12 9.87
CA HIS A 110 -3.51 7.24 9.70
C HIS A 110 -3.30 8.03 8.41
N PHE A 111 -2.04 8.26 8.01
CA PHE A 111 -1.74 8.97 6.77
C PHE A 111 -2.20 8.17 5.55
N ILE A 112 -1.90 6.87 5.52
CA ILE A 112 -2.29 5.99 4.42
C ILE A 112 -3.81 5.90 4.34
N ALA A 113 -4.50 5.74 5.47
CA ALA A 113 -5.95 5.73 5.51
C ALA A 113 -6.56 7.03 4.92
N GLY A 114 -6.01 8.19 5.30
CA GLY A 114 -6.46 9.48 4.75
C GLY A 114 -6.20 9.62 3.26
N TRP A 115 -5.02 9.17 2.79
CA TRP A 115 -4.68 9.21 1.37
C TRP A 115 -5.60 8.31 0.53
N LEU A 116 -5.92 7.12 1.02
CA LEU A 116 -6.84 6.19 0.35
C LEU A 116 -8.27 6.73 0.28
N GLN A 117 -8.74 7.38 1.35
CA GLN A 117 -10.03 8.07 1.34
C GLN A 117 -10.07 9.19 0.31
N GLU A 118 -8.99 9.95 0.18
CA GLU A 118 -8.88 11.02 -0.81
C GLU A 118 -8.87 10.46 -2.24
N GLN A 119 -8.17 9.35 -2.49
CA GLN A 119 -8.21 8.68 -3.79
C GLN A 119 -9.60 8.14 -4.14
N ALA A 120 -10.32 7.60 -3.16
CA ALA A 120 -11.70 7.15 -3.36
C ALA A 120 -12.60 8.32 -3.75
N ARG A 121 -12.48 9.47 -3.06
CA ARG A 121 -13.20 10.70 -3.41
C ARG A 121 -12.89 11.18 -4.82
N MET A 122 -11.62 11.25 -5.18
CA MET A 122 -11.18 11.67 -6.52
C MET A 122 -11.70 10.73 -7.62
N ARG A 123 -11.85 9.43 -7.31
CA ARG A 123 -12.43 8.44 -8.23
C ARG A 123 -13.93 8.67 -8.40
N GLU A 124 -14.66 8.85 -7.30
CA GLU A 124 -16.10 9.15 -7.32
C GLU A 124 -16.40 10.45 -8.07
N GLU A 125 -15.62 11.51 -7.87
CA GLU A 125 -15.77 12.77 -8.59
C GLU A 125 -15.53 12.62 -10.10
N LYS A 126 -14.51 11.84 -10.50
CA LYS A 126 -14.26 11.54 -11.91
C LYS A 126 -15.39 10.74 -12.55
N GLU A 127 -15.94 9.77 -11.83
CA GLU A 127 -17.10 9.00 -12.30
C GLU A 127 -18.35 9.87 -12.40
N ALA A 128 -18.60 10.75 -11.44
CA ALA A 128 -19.71 11.69 -11.48
C ALA A 128 -19.58 12.66 -12.66
N LEU A 129 -18.37 13.16 -12.94
CA LEU A 129 -18.08 14.00 -14.09
C LEU A 129 -18.25 13.24 -15.41
N ALA A 130 -17.79 11.99 -15.49
CA ALA A 130 -17.95 11.13 -16.66
C ALA A 130 -19.43 10.87 -16.95
N ARG A 131 -20.21 10.48 -15.93
CA ARG A 131 -21.67 10.30 -16.06
C ARG A 131 -22.34 11.61 -16.47
N GLY A 132 -22.00 12.75 -15.85
CA GLY A 132 -22.56 14.05 -16.22
C GLY A 132 -22.26 14.44 -17.68
N ARG A 133 -21.06 14.14 -18.17
CA ARG A 133 -20.65 14.35 -19.56
C ARG A 133 -21.42 13.48 -20.54
N GLU A 134 -21.71 12.22 -20.17
CA GLU A 134 -22.57 11.33 -20.94
C GLU A 134 -24.03 11.80 -20.97
N TYR A 135 -24.58 12.28 -19.85
CA TYR A 135 -25.93 12.87 -19.81
C TYR A 135 -26.05 14.11 -20.72
N MET A 136 -25.05 14.99 -20.73
CA MET A 136 -25.00 16.16 -21.61
C MET A 136 -24.85 15.79 -23.10
N ALA A 137 -24.02 14.79 -23.42
CA ALA A 137 -23.86 14.29 -24.79
C ALA A 137 -25.16 13.68 -25.34
N LYS A 138 -25.92 12.97 -24.49
CA LYS A 138 -27.20 12.37 -24.88
C LYS A 138 -28.31 13.41 -25.08
N GLN A 139 -28.32 14.49 -24.28
CA GLN A 139 -29.25 15.62 -24.43
C GLN A 139 -28.96 16.48 -25.68
N GLY A 140 -27.68 16.69 -26.04
CA GLY A 140 -27.30 17.42 -27.26
C GLY A 140 -27.56 16.68 -28.58
N SER A 141 -27.75 15.36 -28.53
CA SER A 141 -28.14 14.54 -29.71
C SER A 141 -29.66 14.51 -29.96
N LEU A 142 -30.46 15.12 -29.08
CA LEU A 142 -31.91 15.11 -29.11
C LEU A 142 -32.46 16.52 -29.39
N THR A 143 -32.00 17.13 -30.48
CA THR A 143 -32.69 18.29 -31.09
C THR A 143 -33.04 17.96 -32.55
N PRO A 144 -34.31 18.10 -32.95
CA PRO A 144 -34.84 17.69 -34.26
C PRO A 144 -34.36 18.54 -35.43
#